data_AF-A0A6N8W8K3-F1
#
_entry.id   AF-A0A6N8W8K3-F1
#
_cell.length_a   1.000
_cell.length_b   1.000
_cell.length_c   1.000
_cell.angle_alpha   90.00
_cell.angle_beta   90.00
_cell.angle_gamma   90.00
#
_symmetry.space_group_name_H-M   'P 1'
#
loop_
_entity.id
_entity.type
_entity.pdbx_description
1 polymer ?
#
loop_
_entity_poly.entity_id
_entity_poly.type
_entity_poly.pdbx_seq_one_letter_code
_entity_poly.pdbx_strand_id
1 'polypeptide(L)'
;MQARRLCFQEEEDVLLRRTQTASFWRDQFRVTDEDLDFTHELILDAESPMTTDQLALQLIREYQRRETARMESELKKGAVYQPKNLYDVGETLIFPAMDFLVGEVLETRAGQNPEHGAFDVIRVGFADTGETREFATNLQTGHRLNGANGQTTADEEALLSAEEIHSLYRNEIEESLLFTLQEGERNEDFVHIDDYWLLADMLAEVHVGHLNIAEALLEMQNRPMTPEELLPELDLQADDVSPPMQVISVNHALGSDERFDQVGSAAGPVWFLSRLEPPEAQTIPPLLQPKIGRYNRAILSVELLQMEWELDDEWGDSGATPVASVVPSISFTLTFPHWLYGTLPLSSRTRALFPHSAQERSMVTVVDGRWGNRYTAWVVHEGRYVCGLKDWMVAHNLPVSAQITLERTDEPDELIIDFRPRRMRREWSRIAKVDADRQRFALEMNKVQISCEYDENLIVSSEDREGLEAFNAGFEGNDAALEQIVEMIVPEIAKLNPQGTAHVKTIYSAVNMFWRCPPGPIFYTLISNSRFQDVGDGFFKVR
;
A
#
# COMPACT_ATOMS: atom_id res chain seq x y z
N MET A 1 -77.49 -15.14 -15.78
CA MET A 1 -76.46 -14.79 -16.80
C MET A 1 -75.48 -13.84 -16.15
N GLN A 2 -74.40 -14.36 -15.59
CA GLN A 2 -73.33 -13.55 -15.00
C GLN A 2 -72.10 -13.70 -15.90
N ALA A 3 -71.65 -12.55 -16.42
CA ALA A 3 -70.44 -12.41 -17.18
C ALA A 3 -69.24 -12.78 -16.30
N ARG A 4 -68.51 -13.84 -16.66
CA ARG A 4 -67.18 -14.11 -16.12
C ARG A 4 -66.22 -13.10 -16.76
N ARG A 5 -65.82 -12.09 -15.98
CA ARG A 5 -64.65 -11.25 -16.28
C ARG A 5 -63.42 -12.15 -16.27
N LEU A 6 -62.74 -12.24 -17.41
CA LEU A 6 -61.36 -12.68 -17.49
C LEU A 6 -60.54 -11.68 -16.69
N CYS A 7 -59.98 -12.14 -15.57
CA CYS A 7 -59.05 -11.38 -14.75
C CYS A 7 -57.72 -11.41 -15.51
N PHE A 8 -57.33 -10.28 -16.10
CA PHE A 8 -55.92 -10.02 -16.39
C PHE A 8 -55.26 -9.80 -15.04
N GLN A 9 -54.64 -10.84 -14.49
CA GLN A 9 -53.63 -10.64 -13.46
C GLN A 9 -52.39 -10.08 -14.15
N GLU A 10 -51.87 -9.01 -13.59
CA GLU A 10 -50.54 -8.48 -13.86
C GLU A 10 -49.52 -9.58 -13.59
N GLU A 11 -49.09 -10.29 -14.63
CA GLU A 11 -47.92 -11.18 -14.61
C GLU A 11 -46.69 -10.30 -14.93
N GLU A 12 -46.13 -9.72 -13.88
CA GLU A 12 -44.76 -9.18 -13.91
C GLU A 12 -43.75 -10.34 -14.01
N ASP A 13 -42.73 -10.11 -14.83
CA ASP A 13 -41.47 -10.85 -14.99
C ASP A 13 -41.49 -12.21 -15.71
N VAL A 14 -41.44 -12.10 -17.05
CA VAL A 14 -41.10 -13.17 -17.98
C VAL A 14 -39.58 -13.37 -18.00
N LEU A 15 -39.09 -14.53 -17.55
CA LEU A 15 -37.73 -15.05 -17.78
C LEU A 15 -36.58 -14.12 -17.31
N LEU A 16 -36.48 -13.78 -16.02
CA LEU A 16 -35.25 -13.16 -15.52
C LEU A 16 -34.22 -14.22 -15.13
N ARG A 17 -33.10 -14.23 -15.86
CA ARG A 17 -31.84 -14.79 -15.37
C ARG A 17 -31.54 -14.14 -14.03
N ARG A 18 -31.51 -14.90 -12.94
CA ARG A 18 -31.30 -14.39 -11.58
C ARG A 18 -29.97 -13.66 -11.48
N THR A 19 -28.94 -14.16 -12.17
CA THR A 19 -27.62 -13.54 -12.23
C THR A 19 -27.62 -12.15 -12.88
N GLN A 20 -28.70 -11.77 -13.58
CA GLN A 20 -28.86 -10.49 -14.26
C GLN A 20 -29.71 -9.49 -13.44
N THR A 21 -30.06 -9.83 -12.19
CA THR A 21 -30.84 -8.95 -11.32
C THR A 21 -30.01 -8.42 -10.15
N ALA A 22 -30.24 -7.15 -9.80
CA ALA A 22 -29.58 -6.53 -8.66
C ALA A 22 -29.96 -7.19 -7.32
N SER A 23 -31.21 -7.63 -7.19
CA SER A 23 -31.73 -8.24 -5.95
C SER A 23 -31.05 -9.58 -5.64
N PHE A 24 -30.61 -10.32 -6.66
CA PHE A 24 -29.84 -11.53 -6.44
C PHE A 24 -28.51 -11.23 -5.75
N TRP A 25 -27.67 -10.38 -6.36
CA TRP A 25 -26.33 -10.10 -5.85
C TRP A 25 -26.31 -9.29 -4.55
N ARG A 26 -27.28 -8.39 -4.33
CA ARG A 26 -27.32 -7.56 -3.12
C ARG A 26 -28.00 -8.20 -1.93
N ASP A 27 -29.12 -8.89 -2.16
CA ASP A 27 -30.00 -9.31 -1.06
C ASP A 27 -29.97 -10.82 -0.82
N GLN A 28 -29.67 -11.62 -1.84
CA GLN A 28 -29.83 -13.08 -1.80
C GLN A 28 -28.52 -13.86 -1.89
N PHE A 29 -27.49 -13.26 -2.50
CA PHE A 29 -26.22 -13.93 -2.75
C PHE A 29 -25.54 -14.27 -1.42
N ARG A 30 -25.21 -15.55 -1.29
CA ARG A 30 -24.40 -16.12 -0.22
C ARG A 30 -23.61 -17.25 -0.84
N VAL A 31 -22.33 -17.30 -0.54
CA VAL A 31 -21.48 -18.42 -0.94
C VAL A 31 -21.99 -19.68 -0.26
N THR A 32 -22.23 -20.72 -1.05
CA THR A 32 -22.72 -22.03 -0.61
C THR A 32 -21.60 -23.07 -0.60
N ASP A 33 -21.84 -24.25 -0.03
CA ASP A 33 -20.84 -25.33 -0.04
C ASP A 33 -20.43 -25.75 -1.46
N GLU A 34 -21.38 -25.74 -2.42
CA GLU A 34 -21.10 -26.03 -3.85
C GLU A 34 -20.21 -24.96 -4.50
N ASP A 35 -20.24 -23.73 -3.97
CA ASP A 35 -19.37 -22.64 -4.42
C ASP A 35 -17.98 -22.76 -3.79
N LEU A 36 -17.88 -23.25 -2.56
CA LEU A 36 -16.61 -23.58 -1.91
C LEU A 36 -15.91 -24.76 -2.58
N ASP A 37 -16.65 -25.82 -2.95
CA ASP A 37 -16.12 -26.94 -3.73
C ASP A 37 -15.55 -26.46 -5.06
N PHE A 38 -16.31 -25.62 -5.79
CA PHE A 38 -15.82 -25.02 -7.03
C PHE A 38 -14.60 -24.13 -6.82
N THR A 39 -14.59 -23.30 -5.77
CA THR A 39 -13.46 -22.41 -5.46
C THR A 39 -12.21 -23.23 -5.10
N HIS A 40 -12.39 -24.32 -4.38
CA HIS A 40 -11.32 -25.25 -4.04
C HIS A 40 -10.74 -25.91 -5.30
N GLU A 41 -11.58 -26.49 -6.16
CA GLU A 41 -11.14 -27.09 -7.43
C GLU A 41 -10.45 -26.05 -8.33
N LEU A 42 -10.97 -24.82 -8.38
CA LEU A 42 -10.40 -23.73 -9.17
C LEU A 42 -8.98 -23.37 -8.72
N ILE A 43 -8.74 -23.24 -7.41
CA ILE A 43 -7.41 -22.94 -6.88
C ILE A 43 -6.47 -24.12 -7.11
N LEU A 44 -6.97 -25.35 -6.93
CA LEU A 44 -6.19 -26.57 -7.16
C LEU A 44 -5.74 -26.67 -8.63
N ASP A 45 -6.66 -26.48 -9.57
CA ASP A 45 -6.40 -26.55 -11.02
C ASP A 45 -5.50 -25.41 -11.51
N ALA A 46 -5.52 -24.26 -10.83
CA ALA A 46 -4.66 -23.13 -11.17
C ALA A 46 -3.18 -23.39 -10.83
N GLU A 47 -2.89 -24.32 -9.92
CA GLU A 47 -1.54 -24.60 -9.37
C GLU A 47 -0.77 -23.34 -8.92
N SER A 48 -1.49 -22.27 -8.61
CA SER A 48 -0.96 -20.93 -8.35
C SER A 48 -1.93 -20.14 -7.45
N PRO A 49 -1.44 -19.24 -6.58
CA PRO A 49 -2.28 -18.33 -5.81
C PRO A 49 -3.25 -17.53 -6.68
N MET A 50 -4.45 -17.27 -6.15
CA MET A 50 -5.47 -16.45 -6.81
C MET A 50 -5.90 -15.29 -5.91
N THR A 51 -6.18 -14.12 -6.47
CA THR A 51 -6.68 -12.99 -5.70
C THR A 51 -8.19 -13.09 -5.46
N THR A 52 -8.71 -12.38 -4.46
CA THR A 52 -10.15 -12.28 -4.19
C THR A 52 -10.94 -11.84 -5.43
N ASP A 53 -10.43 -10.86 -6.19
CA ASP A 53 -11.00 -10.41 -7.47
C ASP A 53 -11.12 -11.55 -8.49
N GLN A 54 -10.07 -12.36 -8.63
CA GLN A 54 -10.05 -13.46 -9.59
C GLN A 54 -11.03 -14.55 -9.20
N LEU A 55 -11.09 -14.91 -7.91
CA LEU A 55 -12.04 -15.89 -7.40
C LEU A 55 -13.48 -15.42 -7.56
N ALA A 56 -13.77 -14.17 -7.20
CA ALA A 56 -15.10 -13.57 -7.37
C ALA A 56 -15.54 -13.59 -8.85
N LEU A 57 -14.65 -13.20 -9.77
CA LEU A 57 -14.96 -13.20 -11.19
C LEU A 57 -15.26 -14.61 -11.73
N GLN A 58 -14.46 -15.61 -11.35
CA GLN A 58 -14.68 -16.99 -11.78
C GLN A 58 -15.95 -17.57 -11.16
N LEU A 59 -16.26 -17.24 -9.91
CA LEU A 59 -17.51 -17.65 -9.27
C LEU A 59 -18.72 -17.06 -10.01
N ILE A 60 -18.70 -15.79 -10.39
CA ILE A 60 -19.78 -15.17 -11.18
C ILE A 60 -19.97 -15.90 -12.51
N ARG A 61 -18.87 -16.20 -13.22
CA ARG A 61 -18.92 -16.97 -14.48
C ARG A 61 -19.52 -18.35 -14.27
N GLU A 62 -19.17 -19.01 -13.17
CA GLU A 62 -19.72 -20.33 -12.83
C GLU A 62 -21.24 -20.26 -12.56
N TYR A 63 -21.70 -19.24 -11.83
CA TYR A 63 -23.12 -18.98 -11.64
C TYR A 63 -23.87 -18.79 -12.97
N GLN A 64 -23.33 -17.97 -13.88
CA GLN A 64 -23.89 -17.78 -15.22
C GLN A 64 -23.90 -19.07 -16.05
N ARG A 65 -22.85 -19.89 -15.93
CA ARG A 65 -22.72 -21.19 -16.61
C ARG A 65 -23.76 -22.19 -16.10
N ARG A 66 -23.86 -22.37 -14.77
CA ARG A 66 -24.85 -23.25 -14.11
C ARG A 66 -26.28 -22.84 -14.48
N GLU A 67 -26.57 -21.54 -14.48
CA GLU A 67 -27.87 -21.01 -14.88
C GLU A 67 -28.18 -21.31 -16.35
N THR A 68 -27.22 -21.06 -17.25
CA THR A 68 -27.37 -21.34 -18.69
C THR A 68 -27.59 -22.83 -18.94
N ALA A 69 -26.79 -23.70 -18.32
CA ALA A 69 -26.92 -25.15 -18.44
C ALA A 69 -28.27 -25.65 -17.91
N ARG A 70 -28.76 -25.10 -16.79
CA ARG A 70 -30.10 -25.41 -16.26
C ARG A 70 -31.18 -25.04 -17.26
N MET A 71 -31.14 -23.83 -17.82
CA MET A 71 -32.11 -23.41 -18.84
C MET A 71 -32.06 -24.30 -20.08
N GLU A 72 -30.88 -24.64 -20.59
CA GLU A 72 -30.74 -25.55 -21.73
C GLU A 72 -31.28 -26.95 -21.46
N SER A 73 -31.06 -27.47 -20.25
CA SER A 73 -31.60 -28.77 -19.83
C SER A 73 -33.13 -28.75 -19.76
N GLU A 74 -33.71 -27.70 -19.18
CA GLU A 74 -35.16 -27.53 -19.14
C GLU A 74 -35.75 -27.41 -20.54
N LEU A 75 -35.12 -26.61 -21.43
CA LEU A 75 -35.55 -26.44 -22.83
C LEU A 75 -35.50 -27.74 -23.66
N LYS A 76 -34.69 -28.73 -23.26
CA LYS A 76 -34.62 -30.04 -23.94
C LYS A 76 -35.80 -30.96 -23.62
N LYS A 77 -36.64 -30.64 -22.61
CA LYS A 77 -37.75 -31.50 -22.16
C LYS A 77 -38.99 -31.50 -23.07
N GLY A 78 -39.07 -30.61 -24.06
CA GLY A 78 -40.25 -30.45 -24.92
C GLY A 78 -40.14 -29.27 -25.89
N ALA A 79 -41.20 -29.01 -26.66
CA ALA A 79 -41.22 -27.85 -27.55
C ALA A 79 -41.58 -26.57 -26.76
N VAL A 80 -40.87 -25.47 -27.00
CA VAL A 80 -41.18 -24.19 -26.34
C VAL A 80 -42.53 -23.66 -26.84
N TYR A 81 -43.42 -23.36 -25.89
CA TYR A 81 -44.71 -22.76 -26.19
C TYR A 81 -44.54 -21.32 -26.71
N GLN A 82 -45.08 -21.05 -27.88
CA GLN A 82 -45.16 -19.76 -28.56
C GLN A 82 -46.57 -19.61 -29.15
N PRO A 83 -47.32 -18.58 -28.76
CA PRO A 83 -48.71 -18.39 -29.21
C PRO A 83 -48.94 -18.35 -30.72
N LYS A 84 -47.92 -18.03 -31.53
CA LYS A 84 -48.00 -18.05 -33.01
C LYS A 84 -48.01 -19.45 -33.61
N ASN A 85 -47.44 -20.44 -32.91
CA ASN A 85 -47.29 -21.80 -33.42
C ASN A 85 -48.61 -22.57 -33.28
N LEU A 86 -48.69 -23.73 -33.94
CA LEU A 86 -49.75 -24.72 -33.83
C LEU A 86 -49.21 -25.92 -33.05
N TYR A 87 -50.05 -26.51 -32.21
CA TYR A 87 -49.69 -27.65 -31.38
C TYR A 87 -50.73 -28.75 -31.47
N ASP A 88 -50.27 -30.00 -31.53
CA ASP A 88 -51.12 -31.17 -31.64
C ASP A 88 -51.53 -31.72 -30.26
N VAL A 89 -52.70 -32.36 -30.19
CA VAL A 89 -53.15 -33.04 -28.96
C VAL A 89 -52.21 -34.21 -28.66
N GLY A 90 -51.67 -34.25 -27.44
CA GLY A 90 -50.63 -35.18 -26.99
C GLY A 90 -49.20 -34.63 -27.07
N GLU A 91 -49.00 -33.40 -27.56
CA GLU A 91 -47.67 -32.77 -27.62
C GLU A 91 -47.24 -32.24 -26.25
N THR A 92 -45.95 -32.41 -25.91
CA THR A 92 -45.34 -31.90 -24.68
C THR A 92 -44.72 -30.53 -24.91
N LEU A 93 -45.23 -29.53 -24.19
CA LEU A 93 -44.84 -28.13 -24.30
C LEU A 93 -44.18 -27.64 -23.00
N ILE A 94 -43.16 -26.81 -23.16
CA ILE A 94 -42.51 -26.09 -22.07
C ILE A 94 -43.02 -24.66 -22.07
N PHE A 95 -43.32 -24.13 -20.89
CA PHE A 95 -43.80 -22.75 -20.69
C PHE A 95 -42.72 -21.91 -19.98
N PRO A 96 -41.84 -21.21 -20.71
CA PRO A 96 -40.75 -20.44 -20.10
C PRO A 96 -41.23 -19.29 -19.20
N ALA A 97 -42.38 -18.69 -19.51
CA ALA A 97 -43.01 -17.65 -18.69
C ALA A 97 -43.65 -18.17 -17.39
N MET A 98 -43.64 -19.48 -17.19
CA MET A 98 -44.19 -20.15 -16.00
C MET A 98 -43.13 -21.08 -15.40
N ASP A 99 -41.92 -20.54 -15.14
CA ASP A 99 -40.81 -21.30 -14.52
C ASP A 99 -40.48 -22.63 -15.22
N PHE A 100 -40.55 -22.66 -16.56
CA PHE A 100 -40.30 -23.85 -17.40
C PHE A 100 -41.24 -25.03 -17.10
N LEU A 101 -42.45 -24.77 -16.59
CA LEU A 101 -43.48 -25.79 -16.40
C LEU A 101 -43.70 -26.62 -17.67
N VAL A 102 -43.68 -27.94 -17.52
CA VAL A 102 -43.90 -28.90 -18.60
C VAL A 102 -45.36 -29.34 -18.59
N GLY A 103 -46.03 -29.19 -19.71
CA GLY A 103 -47.44 -29.55 -19.86
C GLY A 103 -47.73 -30.32 -21.14
N GLU A 104 -48.76 -31.15 -21.12
CA GLU A 104 -49.24 -31.90 -22.28
C GLU A 104 -50.53 -31.30 -22.84
N VAL A 105 -50.63 -31.16 -24.16
CA VAL A 105 -51.84 -30.65 -24.81
C VAL A 105 -52.96 -31.69 -24.76
N LEU A 106 -54.03 -31.40 -24.02
CA LEU A 106 -55.16 -32.30 -23.81
C LEU A 106 -56.28 -32.12 -24.84
N GLU A 107 -56.51 -30.88 -25.30
CA GLU A 107 -57.62 -30.54 -26.20
C GLU A 107 -57.32 -29.24 -26.94
N THR A 108 -57.81 -29.11 -28.17
CA THR A 108 -57.71 -27.87 -28.97
C THR A 108 -59.10 -27.43 -29.42
N ARG A 109 -59.45 -26.16 -29.21
CA ARG A 109 -60.74 -25.56 -29.59
C ARG A 109 -60.56 -24.20 -30.27
N ALA A 110 -61.50 -23.81 -31.13
CA ALA A 110 -61.46 -22.49 -31.77
C ALA A 110 -61.68 -21.36 -30.74
N GLY A 111 -60.80 -20.37 -30.74
CA GLY A 111 -60.87 -19.16 -29.93
C GLY A 111 -61.93 -18.18 -30.44
N GLN A 112 -62.53 -17.42 -29.52
CA GLN A 112 -63.49 -16.35 -29.85
C GLN A 112 -63.07 -15.07 -29.14
N ASN A 113 -62.40 -14.17 -29.86
CA ASN A 113 -62.14 -12.81 -29.40
C ASN A 113 -62.30 -11.80 -30.55
N PRO A 114 -63.23 -10.83 -30.47
CA PRO A 114 -63.42 -9.80 -31.50
C PRO A 114 -62.18 -8.97 -31.82
N GLU A 115 -61.23 -8.84 -30.88
CA GLU A 115 -60.05 -7.96 -31.02
C GLU A 115 -58.84 -8.65 -31.66
N HIS A 116 -58.72 -9.99 -31.57
CA HIS A 116 -57.53 -10.73 -32.01
C HIS A 116 -57.74 -11.61 -33.26
N GLY A 117 -58.93 -11.57 -33.86
CA GLY A 117 -59.24 -12.35 -35.07
C GLY A 117 -59.38 -13.85 -34.79
N ALA A 118 -59.08 -14.68 -35.79
CA ALA A 118 -59.12 -16.14 -35.66
C ALA A 118 -57.83 -16.66 -35.01
N PHE A 119 -57.98 -17.40 -33.92
CA PHE A 119 -56.92 -18.13 -33.22
C PHE A 119 -57.53 -19.36 -32.56
N ASP A 120 -56.69 -20.30 -32.13
CA ASP A 120 -57.12 -21.51 -31.46
C ASP A 120 -56.71 -21.47 -29.98
N VAL A 121 -57.32 -22.29 -29.14
CA VAL A 121 -57.04 -22.40 -27.71
C VAL A 121 -56.73 -23.85 -27.38
N ILE A 122 -55.54 -24.09 -26.85
CA ILE A 122 -55.13 -25.40 -26.32
C ILE A 122 -55.42 -25.46 -24.83
N ARG A 123 -55.98 -26.56 -24.34
CA ARG A 123 -56.04 -26.89 -22.91
C ARG A 123 -54.84 -27.77 -22.59
N VAL A 124 -54.00 -27.31 -21.69
CA VAL A 124 -52.75 -27.98 -21.31
C VAL A 124 -52.86 -28.47 -19.88
N GLY A 125 -52.52 -29.73 -19.66
CA GLY A 125 -52.44 -30.35 -18.34
C GLY A 125 -51.01 -30.35 -17.81
N PHE A 126 -50.83 -29.86 -16.59
CA PHE A 126 -49.53 -29.88 -15.91
C PHE A 126 -49.52 -31.03 -14.90
N ALA A 127 -48.72 -32.06 -15.18
CA ALA A 127 -48.64 -33.23 -14.31
C ALA A 127 -48.14 -32.89 -12.89
N ASP A 128 -47.25 -31.91 -12.77
CA ASP A 128 -46.60 -31.53 -11.52
C ASP A 128 -47.54 -30.77 -10.55
N THR A 129 -48.47 -29.98 -11.08
CA THR A 129 -49.42 -29.19 -10.27
C THR A 129 -50.82 -29.79 -10.24
N GLY A 130 -51.12 -30.72 -11.15
CA GLY A 130 -52.47 -31.26 -11.36
C GLY A 130 -53.46 -30.23 -11.92
N GLU A 131 -53.00 -29.03 -12.27
CA GLU A 131 -53.81 -27.97 -12.84
C GLU A 131 -53.93 -28.11 -14.36
N THR A 132 -55.08 -27.69 -14.90
CA THR A 132 -55.24 -27.49 -16.34
C THR A 132 -55.43 -26.01 -16.63
N ARG A 133 -54.67 -25.47 -17.59
CA ARG A 133 -54.82 -24.08 -18.04
C ARG A 133 -55.04 -24.02 -19.55
N GLU A 134 -55.65 -22.94 -20.01
CA GLU A 134 -55.93 -22.70 -21.42
C GLU A 134 -54.97 -21.66 -21.98
N PHE A 135 -54.37 -21.94 -23.14
CA PHE A 135 -53.39 -21.08 -23.80
C PHE A 135 -53.77 -20.85 -25.26
N ALA A 136 -53.49 -19.66 -25.80
CA ALA A 136 -53.78 -19.34 -27.20
C ALA A 136 -52.74 -19.94 -28.15
N THR A 137 -53.14 -20.47 -29.29
CA THR A 137 -52.26 -21.00 -30.34
C THR A 137 -52.72 -20.44 -31.69
N ASN A 138 -51.87 -20.46 -32.72
CA ASN A 138 -52.19 -19.90 -34.04
C ASN A 138 -52.58 -18.40 -34.00
N LEU A 139 -52.07 -17.65 -33.01
CA LEU A 139 -52.40 -16.24 -32.79
C LEU A 139 -51.68 -15.36 -33.82
N GLN A 140 -52.46 -14.67 -34.66
CA GLN A 140 -51.95 -13.82 -35.75
C GLN A 140 -51.50 -12.44 -35.28
N THR A 141 -52.03 -11.95 -34.15
CA THR A 141 -51.61 -10.69 -33.54
C THR A 141 -50.26 -10.84 -32.85
N GLY A 142 -49.40 -9.83 -32.94
CA GLY A 142 -48.11 -9.82 -32.24
C GLY A 142 -48.27 -10.06 -30.75
N HIS A 143 -47.52 -11.02 -30.21
CA HIS A 143 -47.52 -11.37 -28.79
C HIS A 143 -46.09 -11.30 -28.24
N ARG A 144 -45.92 -10.88 -26.98
CA ARG A 144 -44.60 -10.76 -26.34
C ARG A 144 -43.81 -12.08 -26.35
N LEU A 145 -44.51 -13.20 -26.15
CA LEU A 145 -43.93 -14.56 -26.24
C LEU A 145 -43.54 -14.99 -27.67
N ASN A 146 -43.98 -14.29 -28.71
CA ASN A 146 -43.70 -14.63 -30.11
C ASN A 146 -42.45 -13.93 -30.68
N GLY A 147 -42.06 -12.81 -30.06
CA GLY A 147 -40.93 -11.98 -30.45
C GLY A 147 -40.22 -11.46 -29.20
N ALA A 148 -39.24 -12.25 -28.76
CA ALA A 148 -38.13 -11.93 -27.86
C ALA A 148 -37.52 -13.26 -27.38
N ASN A 149 -38.33 -14.23 -26.97
CA ASN A 149 -37.84 -15.36 -26.15
C ASN A 149 -38.01 -16.74 -26.80
N GLY A 150 -37.90 -16.81 -28.13
CA GLY A 150 -38.23 -18.01 -28.90
C GLY A 150 -37.07 -18.68 -29.67
N GLN A 151 -35.91 -18.04 -29.72
CA GLN A 151 -34.66 -18.56 -30.29
C GLN A 151 -33.53 -18.01 -29.42
N THR A 152 -32.89 -18.89 -28.67
CA THR A 152 -31.94 -18.64 -27.58
C THR A 152 -30.60 -18.01 -27.98
N THR A 153 -30.45 -17.47 -29.20
CA THR A 153 -29.15 -17.07 -29.76
C THR A 153 -29.02 -15.58 -30.09
N ALA A 154 -30.06 -14.76 -29.93
CA ALA A 154 -30.04 -13.35 -30.37
C ALA A 154 -29.88 -12.31 -29.25
N ASP A 155 -29.98 -12.69 -27.96
CA ASP A 155 -29.96 -11.77 -26.81
C ASP A 155 -28.68 -11.87 -25.95
N GLU A 156 -27.63 -12.55 -26.41
CA GLU A 156 -26.35 -12.60 -25.67
C GLU A 156 -25.67 -11.22 -25.57
N GLU A 157 -25.92 -10.30 -26.52
CA GLU A 157 -25.36 -8.94 -26.50
C GLU A 157 -25.99 -8.00 -25.45
N ALA A 158 -27.13 -8.37 -24.85
CA ALA A 158 -27.84 -7.52 -23.88
C ALA A 158 -27.63 -7.94 -22.41
N LEU A 159 -26.93 -9.06 -22.17
CA LEU A 159 -26.66 -9.57 -20.84
C LEU A 159 -25.39 -8.94 -20.28
N LEU A 160 -25.41 -8.61 -18.99
CA LEU A 160 -24.21 -8.19 -18.28
C LEU A 160 -23.20 -9.34 -18.27
N SER A 161 -21.99 -9.03 -18.73
CA SER A 161 -20.82 -9.90 -18.58
C SER A 161 -20.45 -10.08 -17.10
N ALA A 162 -19.67 -11.11 -16.81
CA ALA A 162 -19.19 -11.35 -15.44
C ALA A 162 -18.36 -10.16 -14.91
N GLU A 163 -17.58 -9.52 -15.78
CA GLU A 163 -16.78 -8.34 -15.46
C GLU A 163 -17.66 -7.13 -15.11
N GLU A 164 -18.76 -6.92 -15.82
CA GLU A 164 -19.71 -5.85 -15.53
C GLU A 164 -20.45 -6.11 -14.22
N ILE A 165 -20.87 -7.35 -13.96
CA ILE A 165 -21.49 -7.74 -12.69
C ILE A 165 -20.52 -7.53 -11.53
N HIS A 166 -19.27 -8.01 -11.67
CA HIS A 166 -18.23 -7.82 -10.66
C HIS A 166 -17.99 -6.33 -10.40
N SER A 167 -17.91 -5.50 -11.44
CA SER A 167 -17.74 -4.05 -11.24
C SER A 167 -18.94 -3.37 -10.56
N LEU A 168 -20.17 -3.87 -10.74
CA LEU A 168 -21.39 -3.27 -10.18
C LEU A 168 -21.68 -3.70 -8.74
N TYR A 169 -21.31 -4.93 -8.37
CA TYR A 169 -21.64 -5.58 -7.09
C TYR A 169 -20.40 -6.13 -6.37
N ARG A 170 -19.23 -5.54 -6.66
CA ARG A 170 -17.93 -5.94 -6.14
C ARG A 170 -17.95 -6.19 -4.64
N ASN A 171 -18.38 -5.18 -3.90
CA ASN A 171 -18.30 -5.18 -2.43
C ASN A 171 -19.15 -6.30 -1.85
N GLU A 172 -20.38 -6.47 -2.31
CA GLU A 172 -21.31 -7.49 -1.80
C GLU A 172 -20.79 -8.91 -2.07
N ILE A 173 -20.22 -9.14 -3.26
CA ILE A 173 -19.70 -10.45 -3.67
C ILE A 173 -18.41 -10.77 -2.92
N GLU A 174 -17.45 -9.83 -2.92
CA GLU A 174 -16.16 -10.01 -2.26
C GLU A 174 -16.32 -10.12 -0.74
N GLU A 175 -17.19 -9.33 -0.11
CA GLU A 175 -17.46 -9.44 1.34
C GLU A 175 -18.05 -10.81 1.69
N SER A 176 -19.02 -11.30 0.91
CA SER A 176 -19.58 -12.64 1.15
C SER A 176 -18.54 -13.75 0.92
N LEU A 177 -17.67 -13.59 -0.08
CA LEU A 177 -16.61 -14.56 -0.38
C LEU A 177 -15.54 -14.58 0.72
N LEU A 178 -15.03 -13.41 1.09
CA LEU A 178 -14.03 -13.24 2.16
C LEU A 178 -14.56 -13.79 3.48
N PHE A 179 -15.79 -13.44 3.87
CA PHE A 179 -16.40 -13.97 5.08
C PHE A 179 -16.44 -15.50 5.08
N THR A 180 -16.79 -16.11 3.96
CA THR A 180 -16.93 -17.58 3.89
C THR A 180 -15.58 -18.28 3.87
N LEU A 181 -14.57 -17.72 3.18
CA LEU A 181 -13.22 -18.29 3.15
C LEU A 181 -12.48 -18.11 4.49
N GLN A 182 -12.70 -17.01 5.21
CA GLN A 182 -12.02 -16.72 6.48
C GLN A 182 -12.72 -17.30 7.70
N GLU A 183 -14.05 -17.21 7.76
CA GLU A 183 -14.85 -17.50 8.97
C GLU A 183 -15.84 -18.67 8.75
N GLY A 184 -15.88 -19.26 7.55
CA GLY A 184 -16.74 -20.39 7.25
C GLY A 184 -16.28 -21.70 7.89
N GLU A 185 -17.12 -22.74 7.80
CA GLU A 185 -16.84 -24.06 8.39
C GLU A 185 -15.62 -24.76 7.78
N ARG A 186 -15.21 -24.36 6.57
CA ARG A 186 -14.06 -24.90 5.83
C ARG A 186 -12.90 -23.90 5.70
N ASN A 187 -12.83 -22.91 6.59
CA ASN A 187 -11.75 -21.92 6.55
C ASN A 187 -10.35 -22.56 6.67
N GLU A 188 -10.24 -23.71 7.33
CA GLU A 188 -8.99 -24.47 7.48
C GLU A 188 -8.41 -24.94 6.14
N ASP A 189 -9.26 -25.12 5.11
CA ASP A 189 -8.85 -25.55 3.77
C ASP A 189 -8.16 -24.41 3.00
N PHE A 190 -8.42 -23.15 3.35
CA PHE A 190 -7.98 -21.97 2.62
C PHE A 190 -7.01 -21.11 3.43
N VAL A 191 -5.86 -20.81 2.86
CA VAL A 191 -4.85 -19.95 3.47
C VAL A 191 -4.78 -18.63 2.71
N HIS A 192 -4.88 -17.52 3.45
CA HIS A 192 -4.75 -16.17 2.92
C HIS A 192 -3.35 -15.62 3.23
N ILE A 193 -2.59 -15.31 2.18
CA ILE A 193 -1.24 -14.75 2.27
C ILE A 193 -1.21 -13.48 1.43
N ASP A 194 -0.96 -12.33 2.06
CA ASP A 194 -1.05 -11.00 1.46
C ASP A 194 -2.42 -10.76 0.79
N ASP A 195 -2.47 -10.67 -0.55
CA ASP A 195 -3.69 -10.49 -1.35
C ASP A 195 -4.18 -11.79 -2.02
N TYR A 196 -3.56 -12.93 -1.65
CA TYR A 196 -3.72 -14.19 -2.36
C TYR A 196 -4.33 -15.28 -1.49
N TRP A 197 -5.15 -16.11 -2.14
CA TRP A 197 -5.78 -17.30 -1.61
C TRP A 197 -5.14 -18.55 -2.18
N LEU A 198 -4.85 -19.49 -1.29
CA LEU A 198 -4.26 -20.80 -1.59
C LEU A 198 -4.97 -21.89 -0.80
N LEU A 199 -4.75 -23.14 -1.19
CA LEU A 199 -5.17 -24.29 -0.41
C LEU A 199 -4.09 -24.67 0.59
N ALA A 200 -4.49 -25.04 1.81
CA ALA A 200 -3.57 -25.47 2.87
C ALA A 200 -2.68 -26.65 2.41
N ASP A 201 -3.27 -27.61 1.70
CA ASP A 201 -2.57 -28.81 1.20
C ASP A 201 -1.54 -28.53 0.09
N MET A 202 -1.58 -27.34 -0.54
CA MET A 202 -0.59 -26.96 -1.55
C MET A 202 0.66 -26.32 -0.94
N LEU A 203 0.64 -25.94 0.33
CA LEU A 203 1.79 -25.34 0.99
C LEU A 203 2.79 -26.41 1.42
N ALA A 204 4.07 -26.15 1.19
CA ALA A 204 5.14 -26.98 1.72
C ALA A 204 5.22 -26.79 3.24
N GLU A 205 5.39 -27.89 3.98
CA GLU A 205 5.52 -27.82 5.43
C GLU A 205 6.86 -27.18 5.83
N VAL A 206 6.82 -25.94 6.34
CA VAL A 206 8.00 -25.23 6.84
C VAL A 206 8.02 -25.25 8.37
N HIS A 207 8.81 -26.15 8.94
CA HIS A 207 9.00 -26.22 10.39
C HIS A 207 10.21 -25.40 10.89
N VAL A 208 10.34 -25.26 12.21
CA VAL A 208 11.42 -24.51 12.89
C VAL A 208 12.84 -24.90 12.45
N GLY A 209 13.08 -26.16 12.08
CA GLY A 209 14.38 -26.60 11.57
C GLY A 209 14.80 -25.87 10.29
N HIS A 210 13.86 -25.65 9.36
CA HIS A 210 14.10 -24.89 8.12
C HIS A 210 14.36 -23.43 8.43
N LEU A 211 13.60 -22.84 9.37
CA LEU A 211 13.84 -21.46 9.81
C LEU A 211 15.23 -21.31 10.44
N ASN A 212 15.72 -22.28 11.20
CA ASN A 212 17.08 -22.24 11.74
C ASN A 212 18.16 -22.32 10.65
N ILE A 213 17.90 -23.06 9.56
CA ILE A 213 18.79 -23.10 8.39
C ILE A 213 18.78 -21.75 7.68
N ALA A 214 17.59 -21.17 7.43
CA ALA A 214 17.44 -19.84 6.85
C ALA A 214 18.20 -18.78 7.67
N GLU A 215 18.06 -18.81 9.00
CA GLU A 215 18.80 -17.92 9.89
C GLU A 215 20.31 -18.08 9.73
N ALA A 216 20.82 -19.32 9.77
CA ALA A 216 22.25 -19.59 9.64
C ALA A 216 22.80 -19.11 8.28
N LEU A 217 22.02 -19.27 7.20
CA LEU A 217 22.39 -18.80 5.87
C LEU A 217 22.46 -17.28 5.80
N LEU A 218 21.42 -16.58 6.27
CA LEU A 218 21.38 -15.12 6.30
C LEU A 218 22.51 -14.54 7.15
N GLU A 219 22.81 -15.17 8.30
CA GLU A 219 23.93 -14.77 9.16
C GLU A 219 25.29 -14.98 8.49
N MET A 220 25.49 -16.13 7.84
CA MET A 220 26.74 -16.44 7.15
C MET A 220 26.99 -15.52 5.96
N GLN A 221 25.94 -15.21 5.18
CA GLN A 221 26.04 -14.36 4.00
C GLN A 221 26.07 -12.87 4.36
N ASN A 222 25.47 -12.50 5.50
CA ASN A 222 25.35 -11.12 5.99
C ASN A 222 24.85 -10.13 4.92
N ARG A 223 23.89 -10.60 4.12
CA ARG A 223 23.15 -9.83 3.11
C ARG A 223 21.70 -10.32 3.04
N PRO A 224 20.76 -9.50 2.56
CA PRO A 224 19.41 -9.96 2.28
C PRO A 224 19.40 -11.00 1.17
N MET A 225 18.44 -11.90 1.26
CA MET A 225 18.26 -12.97 0.29
C MET A 225 16.79 -13.10 -0.12
N THR A 226 16.56 -13.46 -1.37
CA THR A 226 15.21 -13.82 -1.82
C THR A 226 14.86 -15.22 -1.30
N PRO A 227 13.57 -15.56 -1.19
CA PRO A 227 13.15 -16.93 -0.86
C PRO A 227 13.68 -17.97 -1.84
N GLU A 228 13.80 -17.62 -3.13
CA GLU A 228 14.36 -18.48 -4.17
C GLU A 228 15.85 -18.77 -3.94
N GLU A 229 16.60 -17.84 -3.34
CA GLU A 229 18.00 -18.07 -2.97
C GLU A 229 18.12 -18.96 -1.72
N LEU A 230 17.15 -18.91 -0.81
CA LEU A 230 17.12 -19.73 0.41
C LEU A 230 16.68 -21.16 0.11
N LEU A 231 15.70 -21.32 -0.78
CA LEU A 231 15.01 -22.58 -1.04
C LEU A 231 15.93 -23.80 -1.29
N PRO A 232 17.01 -23.71 -2.09
CA PRO A 232 17.88 -24.87 -2.37
C PRO A 232 18.59 -25.43 -1.14
N GLU A 233 18.80 -24.61 -0.11
CA GLU A 233 19.52 -25.00 1.10
C GLU A 233 18.59 -25.47 2.23
N LEU A 234 17.29 -25.15 2.13
CA LEU A 234 16.29 -25.54 3.14
C LEU A 234 15.93 -27.03 3.09
N ASP A 235 16.22 -27.71 1.97
CA ASP A 235 15.91 -29.14 1.75
C ASP A 235 14.44 -29.47 2.09
N LEU A 236 13.51 -28.63 1.63
CA LEU A 236 12.08 -28.89 1.77
C LEU A 236 11.76 -30.20 1.05
N GLN A 237 11.34 -31.23 1.80
CA GLN A 237 10.90 -32.52 1.24
C GLN A 237 9.52 -32.35 0.57
N ALA A 238 9.48 -31.57 -0.49
CA ALA A 238 8.28 -31.06 -1.14
C ALA A 238 8.29 -31.36 -2.65
N ASP A 239 8.70 -32.59 -3.01
CA ASP A 239 8.79 -33.04 -4.41
C ASP A 239 7.45 -32.95 -5.16
N ASP A 240 6.33 -33.04 -4.43
CA ASP A 240 4.96 -32.95 -4.95
C ASP A 240 4.40 -31.51 -4.95
N VAL A 241 5.15 -30.52 -4.46
CA VAL A 241 4.72 -29.11 -4.38
C VAL A 241 5.43 -28.29 -5.45
N SER A 242 4.66 -27.50 -6.22
CA SER A 242 5.22 -26.69 -7.30
C SER A 242 6.19 -25.61 -6.77
N PRO A 243 7.24 -25.22 -7.53
CA PRO A 243 8.21 -24.23 -7.07
C PRO A 243 7.61 -22.87 -6.61
N PRO A 244 6.59 -22.30 -7.28
CA PRO A 244 5.92 -21.09 -6.79
C PRO A 244 5.29 -21.27 -5.40
N MET A 245 4.68 -22.43 -5.15
CA MET A 245 4.07 -22.74 -3.86
C MET A 245 5.12 -22.90 -2.75
N GLN A 246 6.29 -23.48 -3.06
CA GLN A 246 7.39 -23.56 -2.11
C GLN A 246 7.90 -22.18 -1.71
N VAL A 247 8.09 -21.28 -2.68
CA VAL A 247 8.49 -19.88 -2.43
C VAL A 247 7.50 -19.16 -1.52
N ILE A 248 6.20 -19.31 -1.78
CA ILE A 248 5.12 -18.72 -0.96
C ILE A 248 5.14 -19.29 0.45
N SER A 249 5.32 -20.61 0.58
CA SER A 249 5.39 -21.30 1.88
C SER A 249 6.55 -20.78 2.72
N VAL A 250 7.73 -20.60 2.12
CA VAL A 250 8.91 -20.02 2.78
C VAL A 250 8.67 -18.56 3.16
N ASN A 251 8.14 -17.73 2.25
CA ASN A 251 7.80 -16.34 2.54
C ASN A 251 6.87 -16.21 3.75
N HIS A 252 5.79 -16.99 3.75
CA HIS A 252 4.82 -16.98 4.84
C HIS A 252 5.43 -17.42 6.17
N ALA A 253 6.26 -18.48 6.15
CA ALA A 253 6.91 -18.98 7.36
C ALA A 253 7.94 -17.98 7.92
N LEU A 254 8.71 -17.31 7.06
CA LEU A 254 9.65 -16.26 7.47
C LEU A 254 8.91 -15.04 8.02
N GLY A 255 7.84 -14.58 7.36
CA GLY A 255 7.03 -13.45 7.82
C GLY A 255 6.26 -13.70 9.12
N SER A 256 6.06 -14.97 9.48
CA SER A 256 5.43 -15.36 10.73
C SER A 256 6.42 -15.45 11.91
N ASP A 257 7.73 -15.32 11.68
CA ASP A 257 8.79 -15.47 12.69
C ASP A 257 9.54 -14.15 12.90
N GLU A 258 9.57 -13.67 14.15
CA GLU A 258 10.12 -12.36 14.54
C GLU A 258 11.63 -12.17 14.27
N ARG A 259 12.37 -13.27 14.04
CA ARG A 259 13.80 -13.22 13.73
C ARG A 259 14.09 -12.63 12.36
N PHE A 260 13.12 -12.70 11.45
CA PHE A 260 13.26 -12.27 10.07
C PHE A 260 12.53 -10.96 9.85
N ASP A 261 13.10 -10.13 9.00
CA ASP A 261 12.49 -8.88 8.54
C ASP A 261 12.44 -8.86 7.02
N GLN A 262 11.33 -8.38 6.47
CA GLN A 262 11.13 -8.22 5.05
C GLN A 262 11.55 -6.81 4.63
N VAL A 263 12.66 -6.73 3.89
CA VAL A 263 13.30 -5.47 3.53
C VAL A 263 13.17 -5.25 2.03
N GLY A 264 12.98 -4.00 1.62
CA GLY A 264 12.86 -3.65 0.21
C GLY A 264 14.21 -3.63 -0.51
N SER A 265 14.21 -4.09 -1.76
CA SER A 265 15.28 -3.88 -2.75
C SER A 265 14.69 -3.42 -4.08
N ALA A 266 15.51 -2.99 -5.04
CA ALA A 266 15.04 -2.66 -6.39
C ALA A 266 14.45 -3.86 -7.13
N ALA A 267 14.84 -5.09 -6.76
CA ALA A 267 14.33 -6.32 -7.36
C ALA A 267 13.03 -6.82 -6.69
N GLY A 268 12.63 -6.25 -5.56
CA GLY A 268 11.48 -6.67 -4.77
C GLY A 268 11.79 -6.89 -3.28
N PRO A 269 10.85 -7.44 -2.51
CA PRO A 269 11.08 -7.76 -1.11
C PRO A 269 12.09 -8.92 -0.95
N VAL A 270 12.97 -8.79 0.04
CA VAL A 270 14.00 -9.76 0.39
C VAL A 270 14.02 -9.93 1.92
N TRP A 271 14.56 -11.04 2.40
CA TRP A 271 14.61 -11.36 3.83
C TRP A 271 15.97 -11.07 4.42
N PHE A 272 15.98 -10.50 5.63
CA PHE A 272 17.17 -10.32 6.45
C PHE A 272 16.91 -10.69 7.92
N LEU A 273 17.96 -10.72 8.74
CA LEU A 273 17.82 -10.97 10.17
C LEU A 273 17.66 -9.67 10.94
N SER A 274 16.55 -9.54 11.64
CA SER A 274 16.20 -8.37 12.45
C SER A 274 17.33 -8.02 13.43
N ARG A 275 17.94 -9.03 14.08
CA ARG A 275 19.03 -8.86 15.05
C ARG A 275 20.35 -8.34 14.49
N LEU A 276 20.57 -8.45 13.17
CA LEU A 276 21.78 -7.98 12.50
C LEU A 276 21.61 -6.56 11.93
N GLU A 277 20.40 -6.02 11.98
CA GLU A 277 20.15 -4.64 11.59
C GLU A 277 20.82 -3.65 12.56
N PRO A 278 21.27 -2.48 12.07
CA PRO A 278 21.75 -1.44 12.96
C PRO A 278 20.60 -0.95 13.86
N PRO A 279 20.89 -0.53 15.12
CA PRO A 279 19.86 -0.03 16.04
C PRO A 279 19.04 1.13 15.47
N GLU A 280 19.68 1.97 14.65
CA GLU A 280 19.05 3.10 13.97
C GLU A 280 18.10 2.68 12.83
N ALA A 281 18.17 1.44 12.33
CA ALA A 281 17.17 0.92 11.38
C ALA A 281 15.93 0.40 12.12
N GLN A 282 16.12 -0.28 13.25
CA GLN A 282 15.03 -0.83 14.05
C GLN A 282 14.22 0.25 14.79
N THR A 283 14.89 1.29 15.27
CA THR A 283 14.25 2.35 16.06
C THR A 283 14.69 3.72 15.59
N ILE A 284 13.73 4.60 15.31
CA ILE A 284 14.02 5.97 14.91
C ILE A 284 14.72 6.70 16.06
N PRO A 285 15.98 7.16 15.89
CA PRO A 285 16.70 7.81 16.96
C PRO A 285 16.01 9.09 17.47
N PRO A 286 16.12 9.44 18.76
CA PRO A 286 15.37 10.57 19.35
C PRO A 286 15.57 11.91 18.64
N LEU A 287 16.80 12.24 18.19
CA LEU A 287 17.04 13.49 17.45
C LEU A 287 16.75 13.38 15.94
N LEU A 288 16.17 12.28 15.46
CA LEU A 288 15.61 12.18 14.11
C LEU A 288 14.08 12.16 14.14
N GLN A 289 13.45 12.12 15.32
CA GLN A 289 12.01 12.27 15.51
C GLN A 289 11.64 13.77 15.59
N PRO A 290 10.97 14.34 14.56
CA PRO A 290 10.73 15.77 14.51
C PRO A 290 9.60 16.21 15.45
N LYS A 291 9.82 17.30 16.18
CA LYS A 291 8.79 17.98 16.97
C LYS A 291 8.17 19.09 16.12
N ILE A 292 7.21 18.74 15.27
CA ILE A 292 6.59 19.66 14.30
C ILE A 292 5.38 20.36 14.94
N GLY A 293 5.55 21.64 15.28
CA GLY A 293 4.46 22.53 15.65
C GLY A 293 3.77 23.14 14.42
N ARG A 294 2.49 23.51 14.56
CA ARG A 294 1.80 24.32 13.53
C ARG A 294 2.37 25.74 13.54
N TYR A 295 2.75 26.25 12.37
CA TYR A 295 3.24 27.61 12.20
C TYR A 295 2.74 28.21 10.88
N ASN A 296 2.73 29.54 10.78
CA ASN A 296 2.32 30.22 9.54
C ASN A 296 3.54 30.50 8.67
N ARG A 297 3.84 29.63 7.71
CA ARG A 297 4.98 29.79 6.78
C ARG A 297 4.89 31.06 5.90
N ALA A 298 3.69 31.61 5.69
CA ALA A 298 3.50 32.78 4.82
C ALA A 298 4.10 34.08 5.38
N ILE A 299 4.52 34.11 6.66
CA ILE A 299 5.19 35.29 7.23
C ILE A 299 6.71 35.29 7.00
N LEU A 300 7.28 34.18 6.55
CA LEU A 300 8.71 34.07 6.30
C LEU A 300 9.10 34.97 5.12
N SER A 301 10.17 35.73 5.29
CA SER A 301 10.73 36.53 4.20
C SER A 301 11.32 35.64 3.10
N VAL A 302 11.55 36.22 1.91
CA VAL A 302 12.16 35.49 0.78
C VAL A 302 13.53 34.94 1.17
N GLU A 303 14.31 35.71 1.94
CA GLU A 303 15.62 35.32 2.43
C GLU A 303 15.55 34.11 3.35
N LEU A 304 14.56 34.06 4.26
CA LEU A 304 14.38 32.92 5.17
C LEU A 304 13.87 31.67 4.44
N LEU A 305 13.01 31.85 3.44
CA LEU A 305 12.58 30.75 2.56
C LEU A 305 13.76 30.19 1.76
N GLN A 306 14.68 31.05 1.29
CA GLN A 306 15.92 30.61 0.65
C GLN A 306 16.80 29.83 1.62
N MET A 307 16.97 30.31 2.87
CA MET A 307 17.75 29.59 3.88
C MET A 307 17.14 28.24 4.24
N GLU A 308 15.81 28.13 4.31
CA GLU A 308 15.10 26.87 4.49
C GLU A 308 15.36 25.90 3.33
N TRP A 309 15.33 26.40 2.09
CA TRP A 309 15.64 25.61 0.90
C TRP A 309 17.10 25.14 0.87
N GLU A 310 18.05 25.99 1.27
CA GLU A 310 19.47 25.65 1.33
C GLU A 310 19.79 24.61 2.42
N LEU A 311 19.06 24.63 3.54
CA LEU A 311 19.19 23.65 4.61
C LEU A 311 18.70 22.27 4.18
N ASP A 312 17.70 22.21 3.29
CA ASP A 312 17.15 20.98 2.70
C ASP A 312 16.85 19.89 3.74
N ASP A 313 16.26 20.31 4.85
CA ASP A 313 15.86 19.44 5.96
C ASP A 313 14.76 18.44 5.52
N GLU A 314 14.87 17.18 5.93
CA GLU A 314 13.97 16.09 5.52
C GLU A 314 12.52 16.24 6.02
N TRP A 315 12.30 17.11 7.01
CA TRP A 315 11.00 17.50 7.52
C TRP A 315 10.62 18.94 7.17
N GLY A 316 11.42 19.64 6.36
CA GLY A 316 11.15 20.99 5.89
C GLY A 316 10.04 21.03 4.83
N ASP A 317 9.27 22.12 4.84
CA ASP A 317 8.30 22.44 3.79
C ASP A 317 8.97 23.36 2.76
N SER A 318 10.10 22.91 2.20
CA SER A 318 10.93 23.74 1.32
C SER A 318 10.24 24.12 -0.01
N GLY A 319 9.02 23.61 -0.25
CA GLY A 319 8.28 23.79 -1.51
C GLY A 319 8.99 23.19 -2.73
N ALA A 320 10.10 22.48 -2.51
CA ALA A 320 10.85 21.84 -3.56
C ALA A 320 10.04 20.65 -4.09
N THR A 321 9.70 20.69 -5.38
CA THR A 321 9.25 19.46 -6.06
C THR A 321 10.37 18.44 -5.95
N PRO A 322 10.05 17.16 -5.69
CA PRO A 322 11.04 16.10 -5.72
C PRO A 322 11.91 16.25 -6.96
N VAL A 323 13.22 16.25 -6.76
CA VAL A 323 14.15 16.35 -7.88
C VAL A 323 13.87 15.15 -8.79
N ALA A 324 13.71 15.40 -10.10
CA ALA A 324 13.45 14.33 -11.05
C ALA A 324 14.53 13.25 -10.92
N SER A 325 14.16 11.98 -11.09
CA SER A 325 15.06 10.82 -10.95
C SER A 325 16.34 10.88 -11.79
N VAL A 326 16.39 11.79 -12.76
CA VAL A 326 17.47 12.03 -13.73
C VAL A 326 18.69 12.77 -13.16
N VAL A 327 18.64 13.34 -11.94
CA VAL A 327 19.82 14.04 -11.39
C VAL A 327 20.91 13.03 -10.99
N PRO A 328 22.13 13.13 -11.56
CA PRO A 328 23.17 12.12 -11.37
C PRO A 328 23.93 12.28 -10.05
N SER A 329 24.00 13.49 -9.51
CA SER A 329 24.79 13.83 -8.32
C SER A 329 24.14 14.97 -7.54
N ILE A 330 24.10 14.84 -6.21
CA ILE A 330 23.49 15.81 -5.29
C ILE A 330 24.45 16.07 -4.15
N SER A 331 24.62 17.35 -3.78
CA SER A 331 25.40 17.74 -2.60
C SER A 331 24.51 18.42 -1.56
N PHE A 332 24.76 18.10 -0.29
CA PHE A 332 24.06 18.64 0.86
C PHE A 332 25.00 18.74 2.07
N THR A 333 24.52 19.42 3.11
CA THR A 333 25.27 19.64 4.35
C THR A 333 24.88 18.61 5.41
N LEU A 334 25.86 17.93 5.99
CA LEU A 334 25.64 16.98 7.09
C LEU A 334 25.23 17.73 8.37
N THR A 335 23.96 17.61 8.76
CA THR A 335 23.43 18.26 9.97
C THR A 335 23.86 17.53 11.24
N PHE A 336 23.73 18.17 12.40
CA PHE A 336 24.14 17.60 13.68
C PHE A 336 23.48 16.24 14.00
N PRO A 337 22.13 16.07 13.89
CA PRO A 337 21.50 14.77 14.15
C PRO A 337 22.04 13.64 13.28
N HIS A 338 22.21 13.91 11.99
CA HIS A 338 22.73 12.95 11.01
C HIS A 338 24.20 12.58 11.27
N TRP A 339 25.04 13.56 11.61
CA TRP A 339 26.42 13.31 12.04
C TRP A 339 26.49 12.47 13.33
N LEU A 340 25.60 12.75 14.29
CA LEU A 340 25.56 12.05 15.58
C LEU A 340 25.26 10.56 15.40
N TYR A 341 24.22 10.23 14.63
CA TYR A 341 23.78 8.85 14.41
C TYR A 341 24.44 8.15 13.22
N GLY A 342 25.31 8.84 12.47
CA GLY A 342 25.93 8.25 11.28
C GLY A 342 24.91 7.96 10.18
N THR A 343 23.96 8.88 10.00
CA THR A 343 22.86 8.76 9.04
C THR A 343 22.92 9.88 8.00
N LEU A 344 22.20 9.73 6.89
CA LEU A 344 21.99 10.78 5.88
C LEU A 344 20.51 11.15 5.80
N PRO A 345 20.16 12.42 5.52
CA PRO A 345 18.77 12.83 5.32
C PRO A 345 18.19 12.24 4.03
N LEU A 346 16.91 11.85 4.06
CA LEU A 346 16.06 11.62 2.86
C LEU A 346 15.18 12.85 2.61
N SER A 347 15.86 13.96 2.31
CA SER A 347 15.26 15.23 1.90
C SER A 347 14.58 15.16 0.53
N SER A 348 13.83 16.20 0.18
CA SER A 348 13.20 16.33 -1.14
C SER A 348 14.19 16.23 -2.30
N ARG A 349 15.47 16.60 -2.08
CA ARG A 349 16.51 16.48 -3.10
C ARG A 349 17.17 15.11 -3.10
N THR A 350 17.48 14.55 -1.94
CA THR A 350 18.24 13.29 -1.83
C THR A 350 17.39 12.04 -2.02
N ARG A 351 16.10 12.06 -1.63
CA ARG A 351 15.21 10.89 -1.65
C ARG A 351 15.14 10.19 -3.01
N ALA A 352 15.20 10.94 -4.10
CA ALA A 352 15.15 10.36 -5.44
C ALA A 352 16.30 9.37 -5.69
N LEU A 353 17.48 9.58 -5.07
CA LEU A 353 18.66 8.73 -5.24
C LEU A 353 18.52 7.34 -4.63
N PHE A 354 17.58 7.16 -3.71
CA PHE A 354 17.38 5.92 -2.96
C PHE A 354 16.18 5.14 -3.53
N PRO A 355 16.17 3.80 -3.38
CA PRO A 355 15.03 2.98 -3.79
C PRO A 355 13.75 3.42 -3.07
N HIS A 356 12.63 3.36 -3.77
CA HIS A 356 11.31 3.48 -3.15
C HIS A 356 10.77 2.08 -2.93
N SER A 357 10.23 1.83 -1.74
CA SER A 357 9.68 0.52 -1.37
C SER A 357 8.34 0.71 -0.64
N ALA A 358 7.48 -0.30 -0.77
CA ALA A 358 6.29 -0.42 0.08
C ALA A 358 6.66 -0.89 1.51
N GLN A 359 7.81 -1.54 1.66
CA GLN A 359 8.35 -1.94 2.96
C GLN A 359 8.82 -0.74 3.77
N GLU A 360 8.81 -0.87 5.11
CA GLU A 360 9.27 0.17 6.03
C GLU A 360 10.73 0.57 5.78
N ARG A 361 11.54 -0.42 5.39
CA ARG A 361 12.98 -0.32 5.22
C ARG A 361 13.41 -0.84 3.87
N SER A 362 14.45 -0.24 3.30
CA SER A 362 15.15 -0.77 2.13
C SER A 362 16.64 -0.85 2.38
N MET A 363 17.30 -1.83 1.78
CA MET A 363 18.76 -1.91 1.82
C MET A 363 19.37 -1.28 0.58
N VAL A 364 20.48 -0.58 0.75
CA VAL A 364 21.25 0.00 -0.34
C VAL A 364 22.75 -0.17 -0.07
N THR A 365 23.52 -0.44 -1.11
CA THR A 365 24.98 -0.44 -1.02
C THR A 365 25.50 0.97 -1.24
N VAL A 366 26.29 1.46 -0.30
CA VAL A 366 26.95 2.76 -0.40
C VAL A 366 28.43 2.54 -0.63
N VAL A 367 28.93 2.99 -1.77
CA VAL A 367 30.33 2.88 -2.17
C VAL A 367 31.06 4.18 -1.88
N ASP A 368 32.13 4.10 -1.12
CA ASP A 368 33.03 5.23 -0.90
C ASP A 368 33.74 5.62 -2.21
N GLY A 369 33.45 6.81 -2.72
CA GLY A 369 33.99 7.33 -3.98
C GLY A 369 35.51 7.49 -4.02
N ARG A 370 36.19 7.40 -2.87
CA ARG A 370 37.65 7.57 -2.77
C ARG A 370 38.42 6.29 -2.67
N TRP A 371 37.92 5.36 -1.86
CA TRP A 371 38.62 4.12 -1.53
C TRP A 371 37.94 2.89 -2.13
N GLY A 372 36.70 3.03 -2.61
CA GLY A 372 35.90 1.92 -3.13
C GLY A 372 35.39 0.97 -2.05
N ASN A 373 35.53 1.33 -0.77
CA ASN A 373 34.97 0.57 0.34
C ASN A 373 33.44 0.54 0.24
N ARG A 374 32.84 -0.62 0.44
CA ARG A 374 31.39 -0.82 0.34
C ARG A 374 30.81 -0.90 1.74
N TYR A 375 29.74 -0.15 1.97
CA TYR A 375 29.01 -0.10 3.23
C TYR A 375 27.57 -0.51 2.95
N THR A 376 27.02 -1.36 3.82
CA THR A 376 25.60 -1.68 3.81
C THR A 376 24.85 -0.57 4.54
N ALA A 377 23.94 0.09 3.85
CA ALA A 377 23.14 1.16 4.41
C ALA A 377 21.65 0.83 4.31
N TRP A 378 20.88 1.46 5.20
CA TRP A 378 19.47 1.14 5.42
C TRP A 378 18.64 2.39 5.28
N VAL A 379 17.79 2.43 4.26
CA VAL A 379 16.82 3.49 4.00
C VAL A 379 15.62 3.25 4.91
N VAL A 380 15.38 4.15 5.87
CA VAL A 380 14.24 4.11 6.77
C VAL A 380 13.21 5.12 6.26
N HIS A 381 12.15 4.62 5.61
CA HIS A 381 11.23 5.47 4.84
C HIS A 381 10.39 6.39 5.72
N GLU A 382 9.82 5.85 6.81
CA GLU A 382 9.03 6.62 7.77
C GLU A 382 9.87 7.69 8.48
N GLY A 383 11.08 7.31 8.90
CA GLY A 383 12.03 8.18 9.57
C GLY A 383 12.68 9.23 8.66
N ARG A 384 12.63 9.03 7.33
CA ARG A 384 13.26 9.88 6.31
C ARG A 384 14.77 10.01 6.44
N TYR A 385 15.47 8.91 6.70
CA TYR A 385 16.93 8.90 6.71
C TYR A 385 17.51 7.58 6.22
N VAL A 386 18.83 7.58 6.00
CA VAL A 386 19.61 6.40 5.65
C VAL A 386 20.64 6.16 6.74
N CYS A 387 20.67 4.99 7.37
CA CYS A 387 21.60 4.65 8.45
C CYS A 387 22.63 3.58 8.04
N GLY A 388 23.59 3.28 8.92
CA GLY A 388 24.71 2.37 8.63
C GLY A 388 25.99 3.04 8.14
N LEU A 389 26.11 4.38 8.24
CA LEU A 389 27.23 5.15 7.67
C LEU A 389 28.16 5.77 8.72
N LYS A 390 27.99 5.41 9.99
CA LYS A 390 28.82 5.94 11.09
C LYS A 390 30.30 5.65 10.88
N ASP A 391 30.65 4.42 10.52
CA ASP A 391 32.03 4.00 10.31
C ASP A 391 32.69 4.77 9.17
N TRP A 392 31.96 5.01 8.07
CA TRP A 392 32.44 5.83 6.96
C TRP A 392 32.73 7.27 7.41
N MET A 393 31.85 7.89 8.20
CA MET A 393 32.05 9.25 8.70
C MET A 393 33.25 9.34 9.66
N VAL A 394 33.43 8.33 10.53
CA VAL A 394 34.54 8.26 11.48
C VAL A 394 35.87 8.04 10.75
N ALA A 395 35.91 7.13 9.77
CA ALA A 395 37.10 6.84 8.98
C ALA A 395 37.63 8.09 8.23
N HIS A 396 36.73 8.99 7.84
CA HIS A 396 37.05 10.24 7.16
C HIS A 396 37.20 11.45 8.10
N ASN A 397 36.98 11.28 9.40
CA ASN A 397 37.00 12.36 10.40
C ASN A 397 36.13 13.56 9.99
N LEU A 398 34.89 13.28 9.56
CA LEU A 398 33.97 14.31 9.10
C LEU A 398 33.41 15.10 10.28
N PRO A 399 33.47 16.45 10.25
CA PRO A 399 32.80 17.28 11.24
C PRO A 399 31.30 17.42 10.96
N VAL A 400 30.57 17.92 11.95
CA VAL A 400 29.24 18.53 11.72
C VAL A 400 29.41 19.62 10.66
N SER A 401 28.41 19.74 9.79
CA SER A 401 28.35 20.63 8.63
C SER A 401 29.27 20.32 7.45
N ALA A 402 29.89 19.13 7.42
CA ALA A 402 30.61 18.66 6.24
C ALA A 402 29.72 18.63 4.99
N GLN A 403 30.28 19.00 3.83
CA GLN A 403 29.60 18.88 2.54
C GLN A 403 29.76 17.46 1.99
N ILE A 404 28.64 16.77 1.83
CA ILE A 404 28.56 15.39 1.32
C ILE A 404 27.98 15.42 -0.09
N THR A 405 28.50 14.57 -0.95
CA THR A 405 28.02 14.36 -2.32
C THR A 405 27.58 12.91 -2.47
N LEU A 406 26.38 12.71 -3.01
CA LEU A 406 25.84 11.42 -3.39
C LEU A 406 25.72 11.35 -4.90
N GLU A 407 26.15 10.26 -5.50
CA GLU A 407 26.10 10.03 -6.94
C GLU A 407 25.44 8.69 -7.24
N ARG A 408 24.62 8.64 -8.30
CA ARG A 408 24.04 7.39 -8.76
C ARG A 408 25.10 6.53 -9.42
N THR A 409 24.92 5.22 -9.30
CA THR A 409 25.59 4.25 -10.16
C THR A 409 24.62 3.73 -11.22
N ASP A 410 25.11 2.82 -12.07
CA ASP A 410 24.28 2.09 -13.03
C ASP A 410 23.39 1.04 -12.33
N GLU A 411 23.75 0.63 -11.12
CA GLU A 411 23.00 -0.34 -10.31
C GLU A 411 21.97 0.39 -9.44
N PRO A 412 20.69 -0.03 -9.43
CA PRO A 412 19.61 0.72 -8.77
C PRO A 412 19.71 0.74 -7.24
N ASP A 413 20.32 -0.28 -6.63
CA ASP A 413 20.55 -0.39 -5.18
C ASP A 413 21.98 -0.03 -4.78
N GLU A 414 22.69 0.73 -5.62
CA GLU A 414 24.05 1.18 -5.32
C GLU A 414 24.23 2.68 -5.61
N LEU A 415 24.85 3.38 -4.67
CA LEU A 415 25.22 4.78 -4.81
C LEU A 415 26.63 5.06 -4.31
N ILE A 416 27.25 6.09 -4.86
CA ILE A 416 28.55 6.56 -4.43
C ILE A 416 28.35 7.67 -3.41
N ILE A 417 29.08 7.59 -2.29
CA ILE A 417 29.20 8.66 -1.30
C ILE A 417 30.60 9.26 -1.35
N ASP A 418 30.69 10.58 -1.37
CA ASP A 418 31.95 11.32 -1.30
C ASP A 418 31.78 12.63 -0.53
N PHE A 419 32.88 13.32 -0.30
CA PHE A 419 32.98 14.65 0.29
C PHE A 419 34.11 15.40 -0.39
N ARG A 420 34.13 16.74 -0.28
CA ARG A 420 35.24 17.53 -0.86
C ARG A 420 36.39 17.71 0.13
N PRO A 421 37.61 17.22 -0.14
CA PRO A 421 38.71 17.34 0.81
C PRO A 421 39.29 18.74 0.75
N ARG A 422 39.77 19.23 1.89
CA ARG A 422 40.51 20.47 2.01
C ARG A 422 41.80 20.19 2.78
N ARG A 423 42.81 21.03 2.56
CA ARG A 423 44.02 20.96 3.39
C ARG A 423 43.63 21.16 4.85
N MET A 424 44.04 20.25 5.72
CA MET A 424 43.71 20.32 7.14
C MET A 424 44.10 21.67 7.75
N ARG A 425 43.13 22.33 8.38
CA ARG A 425 43.29 23.61 9.06
C ARG A 425 42.64 23.58 10.44
N ARG A 426 43.13 24.46 11.32
CA ARG A 426 42.51 24.71 12.64
C ARG A 426 41.52 25.84 12.48
N GLU A 427 40.25 25.48 12.40
CA GLU A 427 39.14 26.42 12.23
C GLU A 427 38.39 26.57 13.55
N TRP A 428 37.72 27.71 13.71
CA TRP A 428 36.90 27.96 14.90
C TRP A 428 35.55 27.27 14.77
N SER A 429 35.19 26.46 15.77
CA SER A 429 33.88 25.83 15.93
C SER A 429 33.21 26.30 17.21
N ARG A 430 31.88 26.33 17.18
CA ARG A 430 31.04 26.62 18.34
C ARG A 430 30.79 25.32 19.08
N ILE A 431 31.28 25.22 20.32
CA ILE A 431 31.09 24.05 21.18
C ILE A 431 30.02 24.36 22.20
N ALA A 432 28.96 23.55 22.21
CA ALA A 432 27.89 23.63 23.19
C ALA A 432 28.30 22.99 24.51
N LYS A 433 27.89 23.63 25.60
CA LYS A 433 27.90 23.10 26.95
C LYS A 433 26.52 23.26 27.53
N VAL A 434 26.01 22.20 28.15
CA VAL A 434 24.69 22.18 28.77
C VAL A 434 24.81 21.90 30.26
N ASP A 435 23.95 22.53 31.03
CA ASP A 435 23.72 22.27 32.46
C ASP A 435 22.25 21.92 32.60
N ALA A 436 21.95 20.61 32.62
CA ALA A 436 20.59 20.08 32.64
C ALA A 436 19.84 20.43 33.93
N ASP A 437 20.54 20.45 35.07
CA ASP A 437 19.95 20.80 36.38
C ASP A 437 19.43 22.23 36.42
N ARG A 438 20.16 23.15 35.78
CA ARG A 438 19.81 24.58 35.74
C ARG A 438 19.13 25.00 34.44
N GLN A 439 18.93 24.08 33.51
CA GLN A 439 18.43 24.34 32.16
C GLN A 439 19.17 25.51 31.50
N ARG A 440 20.52 25.48 31.55
CA ARG A 440 21.38 26.48 30.90
C ARG A 440 22.13 25.90 29.73
N PHE A 441 22.12 26.64 28.63
CA PHE A 441 22.92 26.39 27.45
C PHE A 441 24.00 27.45 27.33
N ALA A 442 25.21 27.04 26.95
CA ALA A 442 26.30 27.95 26.67
C ALA A 442 27.07 27.55 25.41
N LEU A 443 27.48 28.54 24.62
CA LEU A 443 28.42 28.33 23.51
C LEU A 443 29.80 28.91 23.82
N GLU A 444 30.83 28.15 23.48
CA GLU A 444 32.23 28.57 23.53
C GLU A 444 32.90 28.35 22.17
N MET A 445 33.91 29.17 21.86
CA MET A 445 34.67 29.04 20.62
C MET A 445 35.92 28.21 20.89
N ASN A 446 36.06 27.08 20.20
CA ASN A 446 37.25 26.24 20.24
C ASN A 446 37.78 25.96 18.84
N LYS A 447 39.09 25.70 18.75
CA LYS A 447 39.73 25.34 17.48
C LYS A 447 39.63 23.84 17.25
N VAL A 448 38.99 23.45 16.15
CA VAL A 448 38.88 22.06 15.70
C VAL A 448 39.67 21.86 14.41
N GLN A 449 40.13 20.62 14.18
CA GLN A 449 40.82 20.27 12.94
C GLN A 449 39.78 19.84 11.90
N ILE A 450 39.73 20.57 10.79
CA ILE A 450 38.82 20.29 9.67
C ILE A 450 39.63 19.99 8.42
N SER A 451 39.25 18.92 7.72
CA SER A 451 39.95 18.40 6.53
C SER A 451 39.05 18.30 5.28
N CYS A 452 37.84 18.87 5.33
CA CYS A 452 36.88 18.87 4.24
C CYS A 452 36.22 20.25 4.07
N GLU A 453 35.45 20.38 3.00
CA GLU A 453 34.53 21.51 2.83
C GLU A 453 33.37 21.38 3.83
N TYR A 454 32.94 22.51 4.39
CA TYR A 454 31.91 22.57 5.41
C TYR A 454 31.18 23.92 5.37
N ASP A 455 30.00 24.00 6.01
CA ASP A 455 29.27 25.27 6.19
C ASP A 455 29.66 25.91 7.53
N GLU A 456 30.22 27.12 7.49
CA GLU A 456 30.71 27.89 8.65
C GLU A 456 29.60 28.35 9.61
N ASN A 457 28.36 28.49 9.12
CA ASN A 457 27.23 28.86 9.94
C ASN A 457 26.64 27.65 10.67
N LEU A 458 26.77 26.45 10.10
CA LEU A 458 26.22 25.22 10.68
C LEU A 458 27.16 24.46 11.61
N ILE A 459 28.45 24.81 11.66
CA ILE A 459 29.43 24.13 12.51
C ILE A 459 29.20 24.45 14.00
N VAL A 460 28.39 23.60 14.63
CA VAL A 460 28.10 23.58 16.07
C VAL A 460 28.17 22.14 16.53
N SER A 461 28.91 21.88 17.62
CA SER A 461 29.14 20.52 18.12
C SER A 461 29.12 20.47 19.64
N SER A 462 28.94 19.29 20.22
CA SER A 462 29.05 19.04 21.65
C SER A 462 29.92 17.82 21.87
N GLU A 463 30.69 17.83 22.96
CA GLU A 463 31.43 16.66 23.45
C GLU A 463 30.61 15.87 24.49
N ASP A 464 29.54 16.47 25.03
CA ASP A 464 28.67 15.90 26.06
C ASP A 464 27.33 15.47 25.45
N ARG A 465 27.21 14.19 25.10
CA ARG A 465 25.99 13.61 24.54
C ARG A 465 24.93 13.33 25.62
N GLU A 466 25.33 12.68 26.70
CA GLU A 466 24.42 12.33 27.80
C GLU A 466 23.79 13.59 28.41
N GLY A 467 24.58 14.66 28.55
CA GLY A 467 24.09 15.96 28.99
C GLY A 467 23.05 16.56 28.04
N LEU A 468 23.20 16.42 26.72
CA LEU A 468 22.21 16.91 25.73
C LEU A 468 20.88 16.15 25.81
N GLU A 469 20.94 14.84 26.02
CA GLU A 469 19.73 14.00 26.20
C GLU A 469 18.98 14.39 27.48
N ALA A 470 19.69 14.53 28.61
CA ALA A 470 19.11 15.02 29.86
C ALA A 470 18.58 16.47 29.75
N PHE A 471 19.27 17.31 28.96
CA PHE A 471 18.84 18.68 28.69
C PHE A 471 17.52 18.71 27.90
N ASN A 472 17.36 17.84 26.89
CA ASN A 472 16.10 17.73 26.13
C ASN A 472 14.91 17.34 27.02
N ALA A 473 15.11 16.39 27.95
CA ALA A 473 14.06 15.91 28.84
C ALA A 473 13.43 17.03 29.67
N GLY A 474 14.19 18.09 29.99
CA GLY A 474 13.68 19.28 30.69
C GLY A 474 12.62 20.09 29.92
N PHE A 475 12.46 19.85 28.62
CA PHE A 475 11.49 20.49 27.75
C PHE A 475 10.30 19.59 27.36
N GLU A 476 10.25 18.35 27.84
CA GLU A 476 9.14 17.45 27.54
C GLU A 476 7.80 17.98 28.09
N GLY A 477 6.73 17.85 27.29
CA GLY A 477 5.39 18.31 27.65
C GLY A 477 5.21 19.84 27.74
N ASN A 478 6.20 20.63 27.35
CA ASN A 478 6.13 22.09 27.34
C ASN A 478 5.73 22.63 25.95
N ASP A 479 4.49 23.13 25.84
CA ASP A 479 3.96 23.70 24.60
C ASP A 479 4.73 24.94 24.10
N ALA A 480 5.47 25.62 24.99
CA ALA A 480 6.32 26.77 24.68
C ALA A 480 7.82 26.41 24.60
N ALA A 481 8.17 25.13 24.53
CA ALA A 481 9.56 24.67 24.54
C ALA A 481 10.40 25.33 23.45
N LEU A 482 9.92 25.36 22.20
CA LEU A 482 10.68 25.92 21.07
C LEU A 482 10.98 27.41 21.28
N GLU A 483 10.02 28.19 21.77
CA GLU A 483 10.23 29.61 22.05
C GLU A 483 11.30 29.82 23.13
N GLN A 484 11.22 29.07 24.24
CA GLN A 484 12.21 29.13 25.32
C GLN A 484 13.61 28.73 24.85
N ILE A 485 13.71 27.69 24.01
CA ILE A 485 14.98 27.21 23.45
C ILE A 485 15.59 28.30 22.56
N VAL A 486 14.79 28.92 21.67
CA VAL A 486 15.27 30.00 20.81
C VAL A 486 15.68 31.23 21.63
N GLU A 487 14.91 31.61 22.65
CA GLU A 487 15.26 32.68 23.61
C GLU A 487 16.58 32.44 24.34
N MET A 488 16.91 31.17 24.60
CA MET A 488 18.15 30.78 25.25
C MET A 488 19.35 30.76 24.29
N ILE A 489 19.16 30.23 23.07
CA ILE A 489 20.24 30.00 22.10
C ILE A 489 20.69 31.30 21.42
N VAL A 490 19.76 32.18 21.04
CA VAL A 490 20.09 33.36 20.23
C VAL A 490 21.11 34.30 20.92
N PRO A 491 20.96 34.65 22.22
CA PRO A 491 21.96 35.45 22.92
C PRO A 491 23.35 34.78 22.97
N GLU A 492 23.38 33.45 23.12
CA GLU A 492 24.61 32.66 23.19
C GLU A 492 25.36 32.59 21.86
N ILE A 493 24.65 32.72 20.74
CA ILE A 493 25.28 32.89 19.42
C ILE A 493 25.71 34.35 19.22
N ALA A 494 24.83 35.30 19.55
CA ALA A 494 25.10 36.73 19.37
C ALA A 494 26.34 37.20 20.14
N LYS A 495 26.59 36.68 21.36
CA LYS A 495 27.79 37.02 22.14
C LYS A 495 29.12 36.60 21.48
N LEU A 496 29.09 35.62 20.57
CA LEU A 496 30.28 35.12 19.88
C LEU A 496 30.57 35.92 18.60
N ASN A 497 29.63 36.76 18.17
CA ASN A 497 29.78 37.62 17.00
C ASN A 497 30.06 39.08 17.45
N PRO A 498 31.13 39.73 16.97
CA PRO A 498 31.41 41.13 17.30
C PRO A 498 30.26 42.11 17.03
N GLN A 499 29.39 41.80 16.07
CA GLN A 499 28.22 42.63 15.72
C GLN A 499 27.01 42.40 16.64
N GLY A 500 27.09 41.41 17.54
CA GLY A 500 25.98 41.04 18.41
C GLY A 500 24.80 40.42 17.66
N THR A 501 25.07 39.73 16.54
CA THR A 501 24.06 39.10 15.68
C THR A 501 24.23 37.58 15.61
N ALA A 502 23.12 36.87 15.44
CA ALA A 502 23.05 35.43 15.30
C ALA A 502 22.48 35.06 13.92
N HIS A 503 23.17 34.19 13.19
CA HIS A 503 22.70 33.72 11.88
C HIS A 503 21.69 32.58 12.06
N VAL A 504 20.62 32.57 11.25
CA VAL A 504 19.53 31.58 11.33
C VAL A 504 19.98 30.14 11.17
N LYS A 505 20.94 29.87 10.28
CA LYS A 505 21.53 28.53 10.14
C LYS A 505 22.23 28.08 11.43
N THR A 506 22.95 28.97 12.11
CA THR A 506 23.61 28.64 13.39
C THR A 506 22.59 28.37 14.48
N ILE A 507 21.51 29.16 14.52
CA ILE A 507 20.39 28.93 15.45
C ILE A 507 19.77 27.55 15.17
N TYR A 508 19.45 27.26 13.91
CA TYR A 508 18.92 25.96 13.49
C TYR A 508 19.82 24.79 13.91
N SER A 509 21.13 24.87 13.66
CA SER A 509 22.09 23.83 14.04
C SER A 509 22.14 23.64 15.56
N ALA A 510 22.21 24.73 16.33
CA ALA A 510 22.25 24.69 17.79
C ALA A 510 20.95 24.12 18.41
N VAL A 511 19.78 24.50 17.89
CA VAL A 511 18.48 23.96 18.33
C VAL A 511 18.45 22.44 18.12
N ASN A 512 18.85 21.98 16.93
CA ASN A 512 18.82 20.57 16.57
C ASN A 512 19.91 19.71 17.25
N MET A 513 20.72 20.27 18.14
CA MET A 513 21.65 19.49 18.97
C MET A 513 20.93 18.67 20.04
N PHE A 514 19.78 19.17 20.50
CA PHE A 514 18.99 18.52 21.52
C PHE A 514 17.50 18.59 21.23
N TRP A 515 17.01 19.45 20.33
CA TRP A 515 15.58 19.56 20.00
C TRP A 515 15.37 19.46 18.49
N ARG A 516 14.97 18.28 18.01
CA ARG A 516 14.78 18.04 16.58
C ARG A 516 13.58 18.83 16.04
N CYS A 517 13.87 19.83 15.21
CA CYS A 517 12.87 20.72 14.61
C CYS A 517 13.31 21.19 13.23
N PRO A 518 12.43 21.14 12.21
CA PRO A 518 12.74 21.70 10.90
C PRO A 518 12.95 23.23 10.96
N PRO A 519 13.57 23.84 9.92
CA PRO A 519 13.90 25.27 9.92
C PRO A 519 12.69 26.20 10.00
N GLY A 520 11.60 25.91 9.29
CA GLY A 520 10.42 26.77 9.21
C GLY A 520 9.84 27.22 10.56
N PRO A 521 9.53 26.30 11.50
CA PRO A 521 9.08 26.68 12.84
C PRO A 521 10.09 27.54 13.61
N ILE A 522 11.39 27.25 13.51
CA ILE A 522 12.44 28.05 14.18
C ILE A 522 12.44 29.47 13.62
N PHE A 523 12.38 29.61 12.30
CA PHE A 523 12.36 30.92 11.64
C PHE A 523 11.09 31.71 11.97
N TYR A 524 9.95 31.02 12.04
CA TYR A 524 8.69 31.60 12.49
C TYR A 524 8.82 32.16 13.91
N THR A 525 9.35 31.37 14.86
CA THR A 525 9.58 31.81 16.24
C THR A 525 10.49 33.04 16.32
N LEU A 526 11.53 33.11 15.49
CA LEU A 526 12.42 34.28 15.42
C LEU A 526 11.70 35.55 14.96
N ILE A 527 10.83 35.46 13.95
CA ILE A 527 10.08 36.61 13.43
C ILE A 527 8.94 37.03 14.37
N SER A 528 8.23 36.06 14.95
CA SER A 528 7.07 36.32 15.79
C SER A 528 7.46 36.86 17.17
N ASN A 529 8.68 36.59 17.64
CA ASN A 529 9.14 37.01 18.95
C ASN A 529 9.70 38.45 18.92
N SER A 530 9.02 39.35 19.65
CA SER A 530 9.37 40.77 19.73
C SER A 530 10.75 41.08 20.34
N ARG A 531 11.40 40.12 21.03
CA ARG A 531 12.76 40.24 21.56
C ARG A 531 13.83 40.23 20.47
N PHE A 532 13.50 39.69 19.30
CA PHE A 532 14.43 39.63 18.19
C PHE A 532 14.11 40.68 17.15
N GLN A 533 15.16 41.13 16.49
CA GLN A 533 15.08 42.01 15.34
C GLN A 533 15.80 41.34 14.18
N ASP A 534 15.07 41.10 13.09
CA ASP A 534 15.67 40.76 11.81
C ASP A 534 16.45 41.97 11.28
N VAL A 535 17.74 41.77 10.99
CA VAL A 535 18.63 42.79 10.45
C VAL A 535 19.03 42.51 8.99
N GLY A 536 18.41 41.52 8.34
CA GLY A 536 18.67 41.11 6.97
C GLY A 536 19.69 39.98 6.83
N ASP A 537 19.76 39.38 5.63
CA ASP A 537 20.69 38.29 5.27
C ASP A 537 20.66 37.08 6.23
N GLY A 538 19.52 36.82 6.86
CA GLY A 538 19.37 35.73 7.83
C GLY A 538 20.01 36.00 9.19
N PHE A 539 20.34 37.25 9.51
CA PHE A 539 20.86 37.64 10.82
C PHE A 539 19.78 38.25 11.72
N PHE A 540 19.82 37.85 12.99
CA PHE A 540 18.95 38.36 14.04
C PHE A 540 19.76 38.98 15.17
N LYS A 541 19.22 40.05 15.75
CA LYS A 541 19.79 40.74 16.92
C LYS A 541 18.81 40.67 18.09
N VAL A 542 19.34 40.49 19.31
CA VAL A 542 18.56 40.65 20.54
C VAL A 542 18.34 42.14 20.78
N ARG A 543 17.08 42.55 20.96
CA ARG A 543 16.70 43.95 21.19
C ARG A 543 17.10 44.49 22.56
#